data_AF-A0AAI9AIG7-F1
#
_entry.id   AF-A0AAI9AIG7-F1
#
_cell.length_a   1.000
_cell.length_b   1.000
_cell.length_c   1.000
_cell.angle_alpha   90.00
_cell.angle_beta   90.00
_cell.angle_gamma   90.00
#
_symmetry.space_group_name_H-M   'P 1'
#
loop_
_entity.id
_entity.type
_entity.pdbx_description
1 polymer ?
#
loop_
_entity_poly.entity_id
_entity_poly.type
_entity_poly.pdbx_seq_one_letter_code
_entity_poly.pdbx_strand_id
1 'polypeptide(L)' 'MQIPPLSTLNDVKLQYKKLAKKYHSDIGGNEDIMKELNWAFKVITEYINSYKFSFSEEEILKQYPDEILKKFKV' A
#
# COMPACT_ATOMS: atom_id res chain seq x y z
N MET A 1 0.59 2.37 11.31
CA MET A 1 -0.19 2.34 10.03
C MET A 1 -0.98 1.03 9.99
N GLN A 2 -2.31 1.08 9.93
CA GLN A 2 -3.12 -0.13 9.73
C GLN A 2 -3.42 -0.28 8.24
N ILE A 3 -2.82 -1.28 7.60
CA ILE A 3 -2.97 -1.59 6.17
C ILE A 3 -3.43 -3.05 6.07
N PRO A 4 -4.49 -3.36 5.31
CA PRO A 4 -4.91 -4.74 5.07
C PRO A 4 -3.79 -5.62 4.49
N PRO A 5 -3.77 -6.93 4.75
CA PRO A 5 -2.72 -7.83 4.23
C PRO A 5 -2.60 -7.83 2.70
N LEU A 6 -3.72 -7.69 1.99
CA LEU A 6 -3.76 -7.55 0.54
C LEU A 6 -3.94 -6.06 0.22
N SER A 7 -2.84 -5.36 -0.07
CA SER A 7 -2.85 -3.93 -0.36
C SER A 7 -1.77 -3.59 -1.36
N THR A 8 -2.09 -2.67 -2.27
CA THR A 8 -1.16 -2.16 -3.26
C THR A 8 -0.32 -1.02 -2.69
N LEU A 9 0.76 -0.64 -3.39
CA LEU A 9 1.51 0.57 -3.06
C LEU A 9 0.62 1.82 -3.04
N ASN A 10 -0.43 1.86 -3.87
CA ASN A 10 -1.37 2.98 -3.88
C ASN A 10 -2.21 3.05 -2.60
N ASP A 11 -2.62 1.90 -2.06
CA ASP A 11 -3.35 1.84 -0.78
C ASP A 11 -2.49 2.33 0.38
N VAL A 12 -1.22 1.94 0.39
CA VAL A 12 -0.22 2.42 1.35
C VAL A 12 -0.08 3.94 1.26
N LYS A 13 0.09 4.49 0.05
CA LYS A 13 0.19 5.95 -0.19
C LYS A 13 -1.07 6.68 0.23
N LEU A 14 -2.24 6.12 -0.04
CA LEU A 14 -3.53 6.73 0.33
C LEU A 14 -3.67 6.79 1.85
N GLN A 15 -3.35 5.70 2.55
CA GLN A 15 -3.42 5.68 4.01
C GLN A 15 -2.40 6.61 4.65
N TYR A 16 -1.17 6.66 4.13
CA TYR A 16 -0.19 7.64 4.56
C TYR A 16 -0.71 9.07 4.40
N LYS A 17 -1.26 9.44 3.24
CA LYS A 17 -1.83 10.77 3.01
C LYS A 17 -2.97 11.10 3.98
N LYS A 18 -3.85 10.13 4.27
CA LYS A 18 -4.95 10.31 5.24
C LYS A 18 -4.42 10.58 6.65
N LEU A 19 -3.43 9.82 7.10
CA LEU A 19 -2.83 9.98 8.42
C LEU A 19 -1.99 11.28 8.51
N ALA A 20 -1.24 11.61 7.46
CA ALA A 20 -0.46 12.85 7.39
C ALA A 20 -1.39 14.08 7.51
N LYS A 21 -2.52 14.08 6.80
CA LYS A 21 -3.53 15.14 6.95
C LYS A 21 -4.12 15.23 8.35
N LYS A 22 -4.20 14.13 9.08
CA LYS A 22 -4.74 14.08 10.45
C LYS A 22 -3.75 14.59 11.49
N TYR A 23 -2.45 14.32 11.30
CA TYR A 23 -1.41 14.61 12.28
C TYR A 23 -0.49 15.77 11.88
N HIS A 24 -0.81 16.51 10.81
CA HIS A 24 0.01 17.62 10.34
C HIS A 24 0.13 18.71 11.42
N SER A 25 1.35 19.19 11.67
CA SER A 25 1.64 20.22 12.69
C SER A 25 0.88 21.53 12.43
N ASP A 26 0.73 21.94 11.17
CA ASP A 26 -0.03 23.16 10.79
C ASP A 26 -1.50 23.17 11.24
N ILE A 27 -2.09 22.01 11.57
CA ILE A 27 -3.46 21.93 12.11
C ILE A 27 -3.49 21.60 13.61
N GLY A 28 -2.37 21.82 14.32
CA GLY A 28 -2.22 21.46 15.73
C GLY A 28 -1.94 19.97 15.97
N GLY A 29 -1.43 19.27 14.96
CA GLY A 29 -0.99 17.88 15.06
C GLY A 29 0.31 17.70 15.84
N ASN A 30 0.74 16.44 15.97
CA ASN A 30 1.93 16.08 16.76
C ASN A 30 3.10 15.71 15.81
N GLU A 31 4.20 16.44 15.93
CA GLU A 31 5.40 16.23 15.10
C GLU A 31 6.04 14.85 15.28
N ASP A 32 6.03 14.29 16.49
CA ASP A 32 6.62 12.98 16.76
C ASP A 32 5.79 11.86 16.11
N ILE A 33 4.45 11.99 16.14
CA ILE A 33 3.56 11.09 15.38
C ILE A 33 3.83 11.20 13.87
N MET A 34 4.08 12.42 13.37
CA MET A 34 4.40 12.61 11.96
C MET A 34 5.76 12.00 11.59
N LYS A 35 6.78 12.09 12.46
CA LYS A 35 8.08 11.43 12.26
C LYS A 35 7.95 9.91 12.23
N GLU A 36 7.19 9.33 13.16
CA GLU A 36 6.90 7.89 13.18
C GLU A 36 6.17 7.44 11.91
N LEU A 37 5.18 8.23 11.45
CA LEU A 37 4.43 7.95 10.24
C LEU A 37 5.34 7.98 9.00
N ASN A 38 6.22 8.97 8.90
CA ASN A 38 7.20 9.09 7.81
C ASN A 38 8.16 7.91 7.79
N TRP A 39 8.66 7.50 8.96
CA TRP A 39 9.55 6.35 9.07
C TRP A 39 8.85 5.05 8.66
N ALA A 40 7.64 4.80 9.15
CA ALA A 40 6.87 3.61 8.78
C ALA A 40 6.59 3.57 7.26
N PHE A 41 6.22 4.70 6.66
CA PHE A 41 5.99 4.80 5.22
C PHE A 41 7.25 4.52 4.41
N LYS A 42 8.42 5.02 4.86
CA LYS A 42 9.72 4.77 4.24
C LYS A 42 10.04 3.28 4.24
N VAL A 43 9.99 2.62 5.39
CA VAL A 43 10.32 1.19 5.54
C VAL A 43 9.43 0.32 4.64
N ILE A 44 8.12 0.58 4.62
CA ILE A 44 7.18 -0.18 3.78
C ILE A 44 7.47 0.04 2.30
N THR A 45 7.75 1.28 1.89
CA THR A 45 8.02 1.61 0.48
C THR A 45 9.34 1.01 0.01
N GLU A 46 10.39 1.05 0.82
CA GLU A 46 11.67 0.40 0.54
C GLU A 46 11.50 -1.11 0.38
N TYR A 47 10.75 -1.73 1.29
CA TYR A 47 10.41 -3.15 1.21
C TYR A 47 9.69 -3.47 -0.10
N ILE A 48 8.60 -2.78 -0.43
CA ILE A 48 7.82 -3.00 -1.67
C ILE A 48 8.69 -2.81 -2.91
N ASN A 49 9.52 -1.78 -2.96
CA ASN A 49 10.37 -1.50 -4.12
C ASN A 49 11.48 -2.55 -4.32
N SER A 50 11.81 -3.34 -3.30
CA SER A 50 12.78 -4.43 -3.40
C SER A 50 12.16 -5.74 -3.94
N TYR A 51 10.83 -5.81 -4.08
CA TYR A 51 10.17 -7.01 -4.60
C TYR A 51 10.41 -7.20 -6.09
N LYS A 52 10.71 -8.45 -6.44
CA LYS A 52 10.70 -8.90 -7.82
C LYS A 52 9.30 -9.41 -8.17
N PHE A 53 8.80 -8.99 -9.33
CA PHE A 53 7.51 -9.42 -9.84
C PHE A 53 7.71 -10.53 -10.88
N SER A 54 6.92 -11.60 -10.77
CA SER A 54 6.77 -12.56 -11.85
C SER A 54 5.59 -12.14 -12.72
N PHE A 55 5.77 -12.20 -14.03
CA PHE A 55 4.71 -11.95 -15.02
C PHE A 55 4.17 -13.26 -15.62
N SER A 56 4.36 -14.39 -14.91
CA SER A 56 3.76 -15.65 -15.30
C SER A 56 2.23 -15.60 -15.16
N GLU A 57 1.53 -16.33 -16.02
CA GLU A 57 0.07 -16.44 -15.97
C GLU A 57 -0.40 -16.91 -14.59
N GLU A 58 0.27 -17.89 -14.00
CA GLU A 58 -0.02 -18.40 -12.66
C GLU A 58 0.04 -17.32 -11.58
N GLU A 59 1.04 -16.44 -11.62
CA GLU A 59 1.20 -15.35 -10.64
C GLU A 59 0.12 -14.28 -10.85
N ILE A 60 -0.18 -13.94 -12.11
CA ILE A 60 -1.24 -12.98 -12.45
C ILE A 60 -2.60 -13.49 -11.97
N LEU A 61 -2.92 -14.76 -12.17
CA LEU A 61 -4.19 -15.35 -11.73
C LEU A 61 -4.29 -15.44 -10.19
N LYS A 62 -3.16 -15.65 -9.49
CA LYS A 62 -3.13 -15.57 -8.01
C LYS A 62 -3.39 -14.16 -7.50
N GLN A 63 -2.78 -13.14 -8.12
CA GLN A 63 -2.93 -11.74 -7.70
C GLN A 63 -4.30 -11.16 -8.11
N TYR A 64 -4.88 -11.64 -9.20
CA TYR A 64 -6.17 -11.18 -9.75
C TYR A 64 -7.12 -12.36 -10.05
N PRO A 65 -7.71 -12.99 -9.03
CA PRO A 65 -8.60 -14.14 -9.22
C PRO A 65 -9.81 -13.83 -10.10
N ASP A 66 -10.30 -12.59 -10.10
CA ASP A 66 -11.45 -12.17 -10.91
C ASP A 66 -11.17 -12.19 -12.42
N GLU A 67 -9.90 -12.10 -12.84
CA GLU A 67 -9.52 -12.25 -14.26
C GLU A 67 -9.76 -13.68 -14.76
N ILE A 68 -9.71 -14.68 -13.87
CA ILE A 68 -10.08 -16.07 -14.18
C ILE A 68 -11.54 -16.11 -14.65
N LEU A 69 -12.44 -15.45 -13.93
CA LEU A 69 -13.87 -15.46 -14.22
C LEU A 69 -14.20 -14.82 -15.58
N LYS A 70 -13.37 -13.89 -16.07
CA LYS A 70 -13.51 -13.32 -17.41
C LYS A 70 -13.16 -14.30 -18.53
N LYS A 71 -12.19 -15.21 -18.30
CA LYS A 71 -11.85 -16.26 -19.29
C LYS A 71 -12.97 -17.29 -19.49
N PHE A 72 -13.82 -17.51 -18.48
CA PHE A 72 -14.91 -18.48 -18.52
C PHE A 72 -16.28 -17.90 -18.90
N LYS A 73 -16.40 -16.58 -19.03
CA LYS A 73 -17.58 -15.95 -19.63
C LYS A 73 -17.46 -16.03 -21.16
N VAL A 74 -17.84 -17.20 -21.70
CA VAL A 74 -18.18 -17.42 -23.11
C VAL A 74 -19.66 -17.09 -23.30
#